data_AF-A0A917XQX7-F1
#
_entry.id   AF-A0A917XQX7-F1
#
_cell.length_a   1.000
_cell.length_b   1.000
_cell.length_c   1.000
_cell.angle_alpha   90.00
_cell.angle_beta   90.00
_cell.angle_gamma   90.00
#
_symmetry.space_group_name_H-M   'P 1'
#
loop_
_entity.id
_entity.type
_entity.pdbx_description
1 polymer ?
#
loop_
_entity_poly.entity_id
_entity_poly.type
_entity_poly.pdbx_seq_one_letter_code
_entity_poly.pdbx_strand_id
1 'polypeptide(L)'
;MRRTEALKIITRVLKQPVEDVPAADLIYGRALAHIESPAANAPAPWAIQVDVLALKIAAELPLTDEAGTAVSPLAEAEDAKRRRDLVGEVGALMSGHARLTSAAWYPARPGDLVHVHYEAGGISDAFGETYAIAAGQGGFLTMQLLAHTLPETEDAAGLVGCFAVEDDPDPLSELWMEAGPHRLTIVRDGRPVHIGGGR
;
A
#
# COMPACT_ATOMS: atom_id res chain seq x y z
N MET A 1 -22.22 -9.29 -7.22
CA MET A 1 -22.99 -8.11 -6.77
C MET A 1 -22.09 -6.95 -6.30
N ARG A 2 -21.04 -7.18 -5.50
CA ARG A 2 -20.16 -6.13 -4.97
C ARG A 2 -19.27 -5.40 -5.99
N ARG A 3 -18.77 -6.09 -7.03
CA ARG A 3 -18.03 -5.45 -8.13
C ARG A 3 -18.85 -4.36 -8.84
N THR A 4 -20.17 -4.53 -8.89
CA THR A 4 -21.11 -3.54 -9.43
C THR A 4 -21.27 -2.34 -8.49
N GLU A 5 -21.26 -2.56 -7.17
CA GLU A 5 -21.33 -1.48 -6.18
C GLU A 5 -20.02 -0.66 -6.12
N ALA A 6 -18.87 -1.32 -6.12
CA ALA A 6 -17.58 -0.64 -6.21
C ALA A 6 -17.46 0.19 -7.49
N LEU A 7 -17.86 -0.36 -8.64
CA LEU A 7 -17.91 0.39 -9.90
C LEU A 7 -18.82 1.63 -9.80
N LYS A 8 -20.00 1.51 -9.16
CA LYS A 8 -20.89 2.66 -8.92
C LYS A 8 -20.24 3.71 -8.03
N ILE A 9 -19.57 3.30 -6.96
CA ILE A 9 -18.88 4.21 -6.03
C ILE A 9 -17.74 4.94 -6.75
N ILE A 10 -16.88 4.20 -7.46
CA ILE A 10 -15.75 4.77 -8.21
C ILE A 10 -16.26 5.73 -9.28
N THR A 11 -17.28 5.34 -10.04
CA THR A 11 -17.89 6.19 -11.07
C THR A 11 -18.44 7.48 -10.44
N ARG A 12 -19.19 7.38 -9.33
CA ARG A 12 -19.73 8.55 -8.63
C ARG A 12 -18.63 9.51 -8.17
N VAL A 13 -17.58 8.98 -7.53
CA VAL A 13 -16.45 9.79 -7.02
C VAL A 13 -15.70 10.46 -8.17
N LEU A 14 -15.45 9.74 -9.27
CA LEU A 14 -14.75 10.31 -10.42
C LEU A 14 -15.60 11.34 -11.18
N LYS A 15 -16.92 11.17 -11.23
CA LYS A 15 -17.82 12.16 -11.82
C LYS A 15 -17.87 13.42 -10.95
N GLN A 16 -17.89 13.28 -9.63
CA GLN A 16 -18.07 14.41 -8.73
C GLN A 16 -17.18 14.24 -7.48
N PRO A 17 -15.91 14.68 -7.55
CA PRO A 17 -14.95 14.44 -6.47
C PRO A 17 -15.17 15.32 -5.24
N VAL A 18 -15.95 16.40 -5.36
CA VAL A 18 -16.30 17.35 -4.29
C VAL A 18 -17.76 17.77 -4.44
N GLU A 19 -18.44 17.97 -3.31
CA GLU A 19 -19.73 18.66 -3.29
C GLU A 19 -19.56 20.03 -3.97
N ASP A 20 -20.52 20.40 -4.82
CA ASP A 20 -20.54 21.66 -5.60
C ASP A 20 -19.76 21.72 -6.93
N VAL A 21 -19.09 20.65 -7.35
CA VAL A 21 -18.54 20.57 -8.73
C VAL A 21 -19.50 19.83 -9.66
N PRO A 22 -19.79 20.35 -10.87
CA PRO A 22 -20.59 19.64 -11.86
C PRO A 22 -19.99 18.27 -12.22
N ALA A 23 -20.86 17.30 -12.53
CA ALA A 23 -20.41 15.98 -12.93
C ALA A 23 -19.51 16.04 -14.18
N ALA A 24 -18.34 15.42 -14.09
CA ALA A 24 -17.41 15.27 -15.20
C ALA A 24 -17.72 13.98 -15.98
N ASP A 25 -17.80 14.07 -17.30
CA ASP A 25 -17.87 12.90 -18.19
C ASP A 25 -16.49 12.51 -18.74
N LEU A 26 -15.50 13.41 -18.63
CA LEU A 26 -14.16 13.26 -19.16
C LEU A 26 -13.12 13.72 -18.13
N ILE A 27 -12.12 12.89 -17.88
CA ILE A 27 -10.94 13.26 -17.09
C ILE A 27 -9.76 13.40 -18.04
N TYR A 28 -9.07 14.53 -17.95
CA TYR A 28 -7.81 14.77 -18.65
C TYR A 28 -6.67 14.84 -17.64
N GLY A 29 -5.54 14.23 -17.98
CA GLY A 29 -4.36 14.19 -17.14
C GLY A 29 -3.11 14.53 -17.93
N ARG A 30 -2.15 15.14 -17.24
CA ARG A 30 -0.79 15.33 -17.71
C ARG A 30 0.14 14.86 -16.60
N ALA A 31 1.20 14.13 -16.93
CA ALA A 31 2.21 13.77 -15.94
C ALA A 31 2.84 15.07 -15.39
N LEU A 32 2.70 15.31 -14.08
CA LEU A 32 3.21 16.52 -13.41
C LEU A 32 4.68 16.42 -13.00
N ALA A 33 5.29 15.24 -13.07
CA ALA A 33 6.68 15.05 -12.66
C ALA A 33 7.67 15.50 -13.77
N HIS A 34 8.01 16.78 -13.76
CA HIS A 34 9.38 17.25 -13.97
C HIS A 34 9.58 18.49 -13.09
N ILE A 35 10.25 18.31 -11.95
CA ILE A 35 10.54 19.41 -11.01
C ILE A 35 11.57 20.39 -11.60
N GLU A 36 12.29 20.02 -12.67
CA GLU A 36 13.20 20.94 -13.37
C GLU A 36 13.14 20.73 -14.89
N SER A 37 12.63 21.75 -15.60
CA SER A 37 12.50 21.86 -17.07
C SER A 37 11.74 20.75 -17.81
N PRO A 38 10.77 21.05 -18.70
CA PRO A 38 10.13 20.03 -19.52
C PRO A 38 11.17 19.38 -20.44
N ALA A 39 11.44 18.09 -20.23
CA ALA A 39 12.24 17.29 -21.16
C ALA A 39 11.57 17.27 -22.55
N ALA A 40 12.37 17.23 -23.62
CA ALA A 40 11.88 17.22 -25.00
C ALA A 40 10.92 16.04 -25.34
N ASN A 41 10.84 15.03 -24.46
CA ASN A 41 10.04 13.81 -24.60
C ASN A 41 8.95 13.67 -23.52
N ALA A 42 8.38 14.78 -23.04
CA ALA A 42 7.29 14.70 -22.07
C ALA A 42 6.12 13.86 -22.63
N PRO A 43 5.52 12.95 -21.84
CA PRO A 43 4.36 12.19 -22.26
C PRO A 43 3.24 13.12 -22.72
N ALA A 44 2.59 12.77 -23.84
CA ALA A 44 1.44 13.51 -24.32
C ALA A 44 0.34 13.53 -23.24
N PRO A 45 -0.41 14.63 -23.11
CA PRO A 45 -1.60 14.65 -22.27
C PRO A 45 -2.56 13.54 -22.70
N TRP A 46 -3.21 12.92 -21.72
CA TRP A 46 -4.19 11.86 -21.96
C TRP A 46 -5.58 12.34 -21.54
N ALA A 47 -6.59 11.74 -22.16
CA ALA A 47 -7.98 11.94 -21.80
C ALA A 47 -8.70 10.59 -21.82
N ILE A 48 -9.63 10.40 -20.90
CA ILE A 48 -10.41 9.17 -20.78
C ILE A 48 -11.81 9.50 -20.26
N GLN A 49 -12.82 8.80 -20.78
CA GLN A 49 -14.17 8.90 -20.25
C GLN A 49 -14.21 8.36 -18.82
N VAL A 50 -14.97 9.03 -17.95
CA VAL A 50 -15.05 8.64 -16.53
C VAL A 50 -15.51 7.20 -16.36
N ASP A 51 -16.53 6.77 -17.09
CA ASP A 51 -17.06 5.41 -16.98
C ASP A 51 -16.01 4.36 -17.42
N VAL A 52 -15.20 4.68 -18.43
CA VAL A 52 -14.11 3.81 -18.91
C VAL A 52 -12.96 3.77 -17.91
N LEU A 53 -12.62 4.91 -17.30
CA LEU A 53 -11.61 4.98 -16.25
C LEU A 53 -12.07 4.24 -14.99
N ALA A 54 -13.33 4.41 -14.58
CA ALA A 54 -13.93 3.70 -13.46
C ALA A 54 -13.91 2.19 -13.69
N LEU A 55 -14.22 1.75 -14.92
CA LEU A 55 -14.16 0.34 -15.30
C LEU A 55 -12.73 -0.21 -15.25
N LYS A 56 -11.74 0.55 -15.74
CA LYS A 56 -10.32 0.17 -15.64
C LYS A 56 -9.87 0.09 -14.19
N ILE A 57 -10.18 1.10 -13.38
CA ILE A 57 -9.87 1.11 -11.95
C ILE A 57 -10.55 -0.07 -11.25
N ALA A 58 -11.83 -0.36 -11.50
CA ALA A 58 -12.54 -1.49 -10.92
C ALA A 58 -12.08 -2.87 -11.47
N ALA A 59 -11.35 -2.90 -12.58
CA ALA A 59 -10.74 -4.10 -13.13
C ALA A 59 -9.36 -4.38 -12.53
N GLU A 60 -8.60 -3.33 -12.25
CA GLU A 60 -7.29 -3.37 -11.60
C GLU A 60 -7.39 -3.41 -10.07
N LEU A 61 -8.50 -2.93 -9.50
CA LEU A 61 -8.78 -3.03 -8.08
C LEU A 61 -9.19 -4.47 -7.76
N PRO A 62 -8.45 -5.14 -6.87
CA PRO A 62 -8.81 -6.45 -6.39
C PRO A 62 -9.97 -6.30 -5.43
N LEU A 63 -11.18 -6.58 -5.94
CA LEU A 63 -12.43 -6.56 -5.17
C LEU A 63 -12.83 -7.98 -4.73
N THR A 64 -11.85 -8.83 -4.48
CA THR A 64 -12.01 -10.23 -4.08
C THR A 64 -11.98 -10.36 -2.56
N ASP A 65 -13.13 -10.72 -1.98
CA ASP A 65 -13.26 -11.37 -0.66
C ASP A 65 -12.61 -12.78 -0.61
N GLU A 66 -11.89 -13.18 -1.67
CA GLU A 66 -11.22 -14.49 -1.79
C GLU A 66 -9.76 -14.46 -1.29
N ALA A 67 -9.41 -13.46 -0.47
CA ALA A 67 -8.28 -13.61 0.43
C ALA A 67 -8.64 -14.67 1.47
N GLY A 68 -8.37 -15.94 1.17
CA GLY A 68 -8.32 -16.97 2.20
C GLY A 68 -7.32 -16.51 3.26
N THR A 69 -7.84 -15.95 4.36
CA THR A 69 -7.13 -15.52 5.58
C THR A 69 -5.63 -15.35 5.37
N ALA A 70 -5.22 -14.41 4.51
CA ALA A 70 -3.82 -14.10 4.37
C ALA A 70 -3.44 -13.38 5.66
N VAL A 71 -2.77 -14.08 6.57
CA VAL A 71 -2.32 -13.52 7.85
C VAL A 71 -0.87 -13.08 7.72
N SER A 72 -0.45 -12.18 8.61
CA SER A 72 0.96 -11.81 8.69
C SER A 72 1.79 -12.98 9.25
N PRO A 73 3.08 -13.08 8.90
CA PRO A 73 3.96 -14.08 9.50
C PRO A 73 3.94 -14.07 11.02
N LEU A 74 3.84 -12.90 11.65
CA LEU A 74 3.73 -12.79 13.10
C LEU A 74 2.38 -13.32 13.62
N ALA A 75 1.27 -13.02 12.95
CA ALA A 75 -0.04 -13.56 13.34
C ALA A 75 -0.10 -15.09 13.20
N GLU A 76 0.51 -15.67 12.17
CA GLU A 76 0.67 -17.12 12.02
C GLU A 76 1.51 -17.72 13.17
N ALA A 77 2.61 -17.06 13.53
CA ALA A 77 3.47 -17.48 14.64
C ALA A 77 2.73 -17.41 15.99
N GLU A 78 1.98 -16.35 16.25
CA GLU A 78 1.16 -16.20 17.46
C GLU A 78 0.05 -17.24 17.56
N ASP A 79 -0.57 -17.60 16.44
CA ASP A 79 -1.57 -18.66 16.40
C ASP A 79 -0.96 -20.04 16.70
N ALA A 80 0.21 -20.34 16.13
CA ALA A 80 0.96 -21.55 16.44
C ALA A 80 1.36 -21.60 17.93
N LYS A 81 1.83 -20.47 18.47
CA LYS A 81 2.15 -20.33 19.90
C LYS A 81 0.93 -20.56 20.79
N ARG A 82 -0.24 -20.03 20.45
CA ARG A 82 -1.51 -20.29 21.17
C ARG A 82 -1.85 -21.78 21.19
N ARG A 83 -1.54 -22.52 20.12
CA ARG A 83 -1.68 -23.98 20.03
C ARG A 83 -0.53 -24.77 20.67
N ARG A 84 0.49 -24.10 21.20
CA ARG A 84 1.74 -24.70 21.72
C ARG A 84 2.49 -25.50 20.65
N ASP A 85 2.40 -25.07 19.40
CA ASP A 85 3.11 -25.64 18.25
C ASP A 85 4.38 -24.83 17.96
N LEU A 86 5.49 -25.22 18.61
CA LEU A 86 6.78 -24.55 18.45
C LEU A 86 7.34 -24.68 17.02
N VAL A 87 7.06 -25.79 16.34
CA VAL A 87 7.53 -26.01 14.96
C VAL A 87 6.78 -25.10 14.01
N GLY A 88 5.46 -24.96 14.19
CA GLY A 88 4.63 -24.01 13.45
C GLY A 88 5.07 -22.56 13.68
N GLU A 89 5.37 -22.18 14.93
CA GLU A 89 5.82 -20.82 15.26
C GLU A 89 7.13 -20.47 14.53
N VAL A 90 8.15 -21.32 14.64
CA VAL A 90 9.43 -21.10 13.95
C VAL A 90 9.26 -21.17 12.43
N GLY A 91 8.44 -22.09 11.93
CA GLY A 91 8.16 -22.23 10.50
C GLY A 91 7.51 -20.98 9.88
N ALA A 92 6.56 -20.36 10.59
CA ALA A 92 5.92 -19.11 10.16
C ALA A 92 6.95 -17.97 10.05
N LEU A 93 7.77 -17.79 11.08
CA LEU A 93 8.79 -16.72 11.09
C LEU A 93 9.85 -16.93 9.99
N MET A 94 10.38 -18.14 9.86
CA MET A 94 11.39 -18.47 8.86
C MET A 94 10.85 -18.32 7.43
N SER A 95 9.63 -18.81 7.18
CA SER A 95 9.02 -18.71 5.86
C SER A 95 8.65 -17.27 5.50
N GLY A 96 8.18 -16.46 6.47
CA GLY A 96 7.93 -15.04 6.30
C GLY A 96 9.18 -14.27 5.87
N HIS A 97 10.30 -14.49 6.59
CA HIS A 97 11.59 -13.90 6.25
C HIS A 97 12.15 -14.40 4.91
N ALA A 98 12.03 -15.70 4.62
CA ALA A 98 12.47 -16.27 3.34
C ALA A 98 11.68 -15.68 2.16
N ARG A 99 10.37 -15.44 2.33
CA ARG A 99 9.53 -14.81 1.30
C ARG A 99 9.91 -13.36 1.05
N LEU A 100 10.27 -12.60 2.09
CA LEU A 100 10.78 -11.23 1.95
C LEU A 100 12.09 -11.24 1.17
N THR A 101 13.08 -12.00 1.66
CA THR A 101 14.45 -11.97 1.15
C THR A 101 14.62 -12.60 -0.24
N SER A 102 13.69 -13.48 -0.65
CA SER A 102 13.66 -14.06 -2.00
C SER A 102 12.89 -13.22 -3.02
N ALA A 103 12.22 -12.14 -2.61
CA ALA A 103 11.48 -11.30 -3.54
C ALA A 103 12.43 -10.53 -4.48
N ALA A 104 12.12 -10.49 -5.78
CA ALA A 104 13.00 -9.88 -6.79
C ALA A 104 13.21 -8.36 -6.61
N TRP A 105 12.30 -7.70 -5.90
CA TRP A 105 12.41 -6.28 -5.58
C TRP A 105 13.29 -6.02 -4.35
N TYR A 106 13.51 -7.01 -3.48
CA TYR A 106 14.28 -6.92 -2.25
C TYR A 106 15.80 -6.97 -2.55
N PRO A 107 16.66 -6.20 -1.85
CA PRO A 107 16.35 -5.28 -0.75
C PRO A 107 15.66 -3.97 -1.19
N ALA A 108 15.09 -3.27 -0.22
CA ALA A 108 14.59 -1.90 -0.39
C ALA A 108 15.71 -0.95 -0.87
N ARG A 109 15.33 0.13 -1.55
CA ARG A 109 16.27 1.14 -2.08
C ARG A 109 15.75 2.54 -1.78
N PRO A 110 16.65 3.53 -1.62
CA PRO A 110 16.24 4.93 -1.58
C PRO A 110 15.39 5.29 -2.80
N GLY A 111 14.27 5.98 -2.56
CA GLY A 111 13.27 6.32 -3.58
C GLY A 111 12.10 5.34 -3.68
N ASP A 112 12.15 4.18 -3.01
CA ASP A 112 10.99 3.31 -2.89
C ASP A 112 9.90 3.97 -2.03
N LEU A 113 8.65 3.77 -2.41
CA LEU A 113 7.48 4.11 -1.60
C LEU A 113 6.82 2.82 -1.12
N VAL A 114 6.41 2.80 0.14
CA VAL A 114 5.73 1.65 0.73
C VAL A 114 4.41 2.11 1.31
N HIS A 115 3.33 1.53 0.84
CA HIS A 115 2.00 1.75 1.37
C HIS A 115 1.55 0.51 2.15
N VAL A 116 1.08 0.70 3.38
CA VAL A 116 0.41 -0.33 4.17
C VAL A 116 -1.06 0.04 4.31
N HIS A 117 -1.93 -0.93 4.06
CA HIS A 117 -3.36 -0.81 4.25
C HIS A 117 -3.82 -1.62 5.47
N TYR A 118 -4.46 -0.94 6.41
CA TYR A 118 -5.12 -1.54 7.57
C TYR A 118 -6.61 -1.67 7.28
N GLU A 119 -7.11 -2.90 7.43
CA GLU A 119 -8.54 -3.18 7.34
C GLU A 119 -9.25 -2.67 8.59
N ALA A 120 -10.52 -2.31 8.45
CA ALA A 120 -11.35 -1.92 9.59
C ALA A 120 -11.39 -3.05 10.64
N GLY A 121 -11.20 -2.71 11.90
CA GLY A 121 -11.07 -3.68 12.97
C GLY A 121 -11.51 -3.12 14.32
N GLY A 122 -12.41 -3.83 15.01
CA GLY A 122 -12.87 -3.44 16.35
C GLY A 122 -13.48 -2.04 16.38
N ILE A 123 -12.69 -1.06 16.83
CA ILE A 123 -13.07 0.34 17.04
C ILE A 123 -12.45 1.32 16.03
N SER A 124 -11.53 0.87 15.17
CA SER A 124 -10.83 1.73 14.21
C SER A 124 -11.36 1.50 12.79
N ASP A 125 -11.56 2.59 12.06
CA ASP A 125 -11.90 2.55 10.65
C ASP A 125 -10.73 2.01 9.81
N ALA A 126 -11.02 1.59 8.58
CA ALA A 126 -9.96 1.22 7.64
C ALA A 126 -9.12 2.46 7.31
N PHE A 127 -7.79 2.33 7.41
CA PHE A 127 -6.88 3.41 7.08
C PHE A 127 -5.62 2.87 6.41
N GLY A 128 -4.78 3.74 5.89
CA GLY A 128 -3.48 3.35 5.35
C GLY A 128 -2.41 4.38 5.68
N GLU A 129 -1.16 3.95 5.53
CA GLU A 129 0.02 4.77 5.72
C GLU A 129 0.94 4.62 4.53
N THR A 130 1.57 5.71 4.13
CA THR A 130 2.56 5.73 3.06
C THR A 130 3.88 6.20 3.63
N TYR A 131 4.91 5.40 3.42
CA TYR A 131 6.27 5.64 3.83
C TYR A 131 7.19 5.83 2.62
N ALA A 132 8.23 6.63 2.79
CA ALA A 132 9.32 6.76 1.82
C ALA A 132 10.61 6.18 2.39
N ILE A 133 11.31 5.44 1.55
CA ILE A 133 12.66 4.96 1.82
C ILE A 133 13.66 6.00 1.35
N ALA A 134 14.52 6.45 2.25
CA ALA A 134 15.61 7.38 1.97
C ALA A 134 16.96 6.78 2.38
N ALA A 135 18.04 7.38 1.88
CA ALA A 135 19.38 7.03 2.33
C ALA A 135 19.61 7.59 3.74
N GLY A 136 19.97 6.72 4.68
CA GLY A 136 20.39 7.07 6.03
C GLY A 136 21.90 7.24 6.14
N GLN A 137 22.41 7.25 7.38
CA GLN A 137 23.84 7.35 7.65
C GLN A 137 24.55 6.00 7.41
N GLY A 138 25.84 6.01 7.09
CA GLY A 138 26.67 4.78 7.09
C GLY A 138 26.23 3.66 6.13
N GLY A 139 25.40 3.96 5.13
CA GLY A 139 24.83 2.95 4.22
C GLY A 139 23.54 2.29 4.72
N PHE A 140 23.01 2.74 5.86
CA PHE A 140 21.68 2.40 6.34
C PHE A 140 20.58 3.12 5.55
N LEU A 141 19.33 2.73 5.80
CA LEU A 141 18.15 3.32 5.20
C LEU A 141 17.29 3.97 6.29
N THR A 142 16.56 4.99 5.88
CA THR A 142 15.54 5.67 6.69
C THR A 142 14.19 5.33 6.09
N MET A 143 13.19 5.01 6.91
CA MET A 143 11.79 4.91 6.50
C MET A 143 10.97 6.00 7.18
N GLN A 144 10.50 6.97 6.39
CA GLN A 144 9.79 8.13 6.90
C GLN A 144 8.32 8.05 6.52
N LEU A 145 7.43 8.29 7.47
CA LEU A 145 6.01 8.46 7.18
C LEU A 145 5.81 9.73 6.34
N LEU A 146 5.15 9.60 5.20
CA LEU A 146 4.77 10.72 4.33
C LEU A 146 3.32 11.15 4.51
N ALA A 147 2.41 10.18 4.61
CA ALA A 147 0.98 10.42 4.67
C ALA A 147 0.25 9.25 5.33
N HIS A 148 -0.88 9.53 5.97
CA HIS A 148 -1.83 8.54 6.45
C HIS A 148 -3.25 8.97 6.14
N THR A 149 -4.19 8.03 6.20
CA THR A 149 -5.63 8.29 5.99
C THR A 149 -6.47 8.08 7.25
N LEU A 150 -5.83 7.89 8.41
CA LEU A 150 -6.55 7.78 9.69
C LEU A 150 -7.44 9.02 9.91
N PRO A 151 -8.75 8.87 10.19
CA PRO A 151 -9.64 9.99 10.43
C PRO A 151 -9.20 10.86 11.61
N GLU A 152 -9.37 12.19 11.50
CA GLU A 152 -9.05 13.14 12.58
C GLU A 152 -9.85 12.91 13.88
N THR A 153 -10.94 12.15 13.79
CA THR A 153 -11.76 11.75 14.94
C THR A 153 -11.13 10.66 15.79
N GLU A 154 -10.08 9.99 15.30
CA GLU A 154 -9.33 8.98 16.03
C GLU A 154 -8.04 9.57 16.61
N ASP A 155 -7.65 9.13 17.81
CA ASP A 155 -6.40 9.57 18.44
C ASP A 155 -5.22 8.93 17.69
N ALA A 156 -4.53 9.73 16.88
CA ALA A 156 -3.38 9.28 16.10
C ALA A 156 -2.14 8.95 16.97
N ALA A 157 -2.14 9.32 18.27
CA ALA A 157 -0.98 9.19 19.13
C ALA A 157 -0.56 7.71 19.31
N GLY A 158 0.52 7.34 18.62
CA GLY A 158 1.13 6.00 18.70
C GLY A 158 0.55 4.96 17.73
N LEU A 159 -0.52 5.28 17.00
CA LEU A 159 -1.06 4.41 15.94
C LEU A 159 -0.42 4.70 14.59
N VAL A 160 -0.10 5.98 14.34
CA VAL A 160 0.42 6.43 13.06
C VAL A 160 1.94 6.51 13.07
N GLY A 161 2.58 5.94 12.05
CA GLY A 161 4.02 6.04 11.84
C GLY A 161 4.85 5.10 12.73
N CYS A 162 4.23 4.07 13.32
CA CYS A 162 4.92 3.13 14.22
C CYS A 162 6.10 2.39 13.56
N PHE A 163 6.09 2.26 12.23
CA PHE A 163 7.16 1.64 11.47
C PHE A 163 8.23 2.63 10.99
N ALA A 164 8.10 3.94 11.26
CA ALA A 164 9.12 4.90 10.85
C ALA A 164 10.45 4.67 11.60
N VAL A 165 11.56 4.61 10.87
CA VAL A 165 12.91 4.34 11.40
C VAL A 165 13.97 5.24 10.76
N GLU A 166 15.01 5.61 11.51
CA GLU A 166 16.02 6.57 11.04
C GLU A 166 17.23 5.93 10.36
N ASP A 167 17.82 4.88 10.96
CA ASP A 167 19.04 4.22 10.48
C ASP A 167 18.91 2.70 10.64
N ASP A 168 18.19 2.05 9.73
CA ASP A 168 17.96 0.60 9.74
C ASP A 168 18.50 -0.06 8.43
N PRO A 169 19.18 -1.22 8.50
CA PRO A 169 19.71 -1.87 7.29
C PRO A 169 18.62 -2.58 6.48
N ASP A 170 17.47 -2.86 7.09
CA ASP A 170 16.31 -3.55 6.51
C ASP A 170 15.00 -2.98 7.10
N PRO A 171 14.65 -1.72 6.77
CA PRO A 171 13.50 -1.02 7.35
C PRO A 171 12.15 -1.66 7.01
N LEU A 172 12.10 -2.64 6.09
CA LEU A 172 10.87 -3.31 5.69
C LEU A 172 10.62 -4.61 6.44
N SER A 173 11.62 -5.15 7.15
CA SER A 173 11.51 -6.44 7.85
C SER A 173 10.35 -6.44 8.84
N GLU A 174 10.32 -5.47 9.76
CA GLU A 174 9.30 -5.39 10.81
C GLU A 174 7.91 -5.22 10.20
N LEU A 175 7.74 -4.23 9.32
CA LEU A 175 6.49 -3.98 8.60
C LEU A 175 5.99 -5.24 7.84
N TRP A 176 6.89 -5.96 7.17
CA TRP A 176 6.56 -7.19 6.46
C TRP A 176 6.11 -8.32 7.39
N MET A 177 6.77 -8.47 8.53
CA MET A 177 6.47 -9.52 9.50
C MET A 177 5.19 -9.23 10.28
N GLU A 178 4.94 -7.97 10.63
CA GLU A 178 3.81 -7.54 11.46
C GLU A 178 2.54 -7.30 10.65
N ALA A 179 2.58 -6.38 9.67
CA ALA A 179 1.42 -6.07 8.83
C ALA A 179 1.17 -7.19 7.81
N GLY A 180 2.22 -7.88 7.39
CA GLY A 180 2.12 -8.99 6.46
C GLY A 180 2.16 -8.55 5.00
N PRO A 181 2.68 -9.40 4.11
CA PRO A 181 2.89 -9.06 2.70
C PRO A 181 1.60 -8.77 1.93
N HIS A 182 0.47 -9.25 2.43
CA HIS A 182 -0.84 -9.06 1.82
C HIS A 182 -1.37 -7.64 1.99
N ARG A 183 -0.86 -6.86 2.96
CA ARG A 183 -1.26 -5.46 3.20
C ARG A 183 -0.36 -4.42 2.57
N LEU A 184 0.76 -4.86 1.97
CA LEU A 184 1.81 -3.97 1.52
C LEU A 184 1.75 -3.76 0.01
N THR A 185 1.86 -2.51 -0.43
CA THR A 185 2.16 -2.16 -1.82
C THR A 185 3.50 -1.43 -1.84
N ILE A 186 4.45 -1.91 -2.66
CA ILE A 186 5.76 -1.28 -2.82
C ILE A 186 5.86 -0.75 -4.23
N VAL A 187 6.22 0.53 -4.35
CA VAL A 187 6.40 1.24 -5.62
C VAL A 187 7.86 1.64 -5.75
N ARG A 188 8.47 1.29 -6.87
CA ARG A 188 9.82 1.69 -7.26
C ARG A 188 9.78 2.36 -8.61
N ASP A 189 10.42 3.52 -8.74
CA ASP A 189 10.45 4.31 -9.98
C ASP A 189 9.04 4.57 -10.57
N GLY A 190 8.07 4.79 -9.70
CA GLY A 190 6.66 5.01 -10.07
C GLY A 190 5.91 3.75 -10.53
N ARG A 191 6.47 2.54 -10.36
CA ARG A 191 5.84 1.27 -10.73
C ARG A 191 5.66 0.36 -9.51
N PRO A 192 4.49 -0.26 -9.32
CA PRO A 192 4.33 -1.30 -8.30
C PRO A 192 5.27 -2.48 -8.58
N VAL A 193 6.12 -2.81 -7.61
CA VAL A 193 7.03 -3.97 -7.63
C VAL A 193 6.59 -5.06 -6.65
N HIS A 194 5.71 -4.71 -5.71
CA HIS A 194 4.98 -5.62 -4.85
C HIS A 194 3.54 -5.11 -4.71
N ILE A 195 2.57 -5.98 -4.87
CA ILE A 195 1.14 -5.68 -4.65
C ILE A 195 0.62 -6.76 -3.72
N GLY A 196 0.39 -6.40 -2.47
CA GLY A 196 -0.16 -7.26 -1.45
C GLY A 196 -1.61 -7.63 -1.77
N GLY A 197 -1.92 -8.92 -1.62
CA GLY A 197 -3.27 -9.39 -1.30
C GLY A 197 -4.38 -8.81 -2.15
N GLY A 198 -4.11 -8.76 -3.45
CA GLY A 198 -4.94 -8.07 -4.39
C GLY A 198 -4.80 -8.63 -5.80
N ARG A 199 -5.10 -9.91 -5.95
CA ARG A 199 -5.25 -10.57 -7.26
C ARG A 199 -6.59 -11.26 -7.33
#